data_AF-A0A970BHS6-F1
#
_entry.id   AF-A0A970BHS6-F1
#
_cell.length_a   1.000
_cell.length_b   1.000
_cell.length_c   1.000
_cell.angle_alpha   90.00
_cell.angle_beta   90.00
_cell.angle_gamma   90.00
#
_symmetry.space_group_name_H-M   'P 1'
#
loop_
_entity.id
_entity.type
_entity.pdbx_description
1 polymer ?
#
loop_
_entity_poly.entity_id
_entity_poly.type
_entity_poly.pdbx_seq_one_letter_code
_entity_poly.pdbx_strand_id
1 'polypeptide(L)'
;MNRLTRSLKNRELYSVDHQKVDIDENGYSGEAINRLGKFEDFWGDMERRQVEIPEEMAKLRGEGKEKSYRYKELMGEKLTVSHILRLLQANVL
;
A
#
# COMPACT_ATOMS: atom_id res chain seq x y z
N MET A 1 -4.00 -3.70 16.04
CA MET A 1 -2.94 -4.45 15.33
C MET A 1 -1.90 -4.90 16.33
N ASN A 2 -1.56 -6.20 16.38
CA ASN A 2 -0.44 -6.68 17.18
C ASN A 2 0.86 -6.29 16.48
N ARG A 3 1.51 -5.23 16.96
CA ARG A 3 2.76 -4.69 16.41
C ARG A 3 3.91 -5.64 16.74
N LEU A 4 4.67 -6.05 15.72
CA LEU A 4 5.86 -6.92 15.89
C LEU A 4 7.14 -6.12 16.16
N THR A 5 7.23 -4.89 15.64
CA THR A 5 8.42 -4.04 15.74
C THR A 5 8.35 -3.06 16.90
N ARG A 6 9.49 -2.78 17.53
CA ARG A 6 9.68 -1.68 18.48
C ARG A 6 10.61 -0.63 17.90
N SER A 7 10.33 0.65 18.13
CA SER A 7 11.19 1.74 17.67
C SER A 7 12.44 1.83 18.55
N LEU A 8 13.58 2.08 17.91
CA LEU A 8 14.86 2.43 18.50
C LEU A 8 15.26 3.81 17.96
N LYS A 9 15.82 4.68 18.79
CA LYS A 9 16.31 6.03 18.42
C LYS A 9 15.30 6.85 17.57
N ASN A 10 14.34 7.50 18.25
CA ASN A 10 13.45 8.49 17.62
C ASN A 10 12.73 8.05 16.32
N ARG A 11 12.40 6.76 16.16
CA ARG A 11 11.74 6.19 14.96
C ARG A 11 12.59 6.11 13.69
N GLU A 12 13.89 6.37 13.78
CA GLU A 12 14.81 6.14 12.67
C GLU A 12 15.15 4.65 12.51
N LEU A 13 15.12 3.89 13.61
CA LEU A 13 15.41 2.46 13.61
C LEU A 13 14.27 1.68 14.24
N TYR A 14 14.12 0.44 13.80
CA TYR A 14 13.17 -0.52 14.35
C TYR A 14 13.88 -1.84 14.62
N SER A 15 13.45 -2.52 15.68
CA SER A 15 13.87 -3.89 15.96
C SER A 15 12.66 -4.79 16.13
N VAL A 16 12.86 -6.08 15.89
CA VAL A 16 11.87 -7.13 16.06
C VAL A 16 12.50 -8.24 16.89
N ASP A 17 11.66 -9.03 17.56
CA ASP A 17 12.11 -10.26 18.22
C ASP A 17 12.74 -11.21 17.19
N HIS A 18 13.91 -11.75 17.52
CA HIS A 18 14.63 -12.68 16.65
C HIS A 18 13.81 -13.95 16.37
N GLN A 19 12.88 -14.35 17.24
CA GLN A 19 11.98 -15.49 16.99
C GLN A 19 10.92 -15.21 15.90
N LYS A 20 10.81 -13.96 15.44
CA LYS A 20 9.90 -13.56 14.36
C LYS A 20 10.61 -13.37 13.02
N VAL A 21 11.92 -13.64 13.00
CA VAL A 21 12.75 -13.62 11.80
C VAL A 21 13.52 -14.92 11.74
N ASP A 22 13.28 -15.68 10.68
CA ASP A 22 14.02 -16.90 10.39
C ASP A 22 15.16 -16.58 9.42
N ILE A 23 16.24 -17.36 9.48
CA ILE A 23 17.36 -17.27 8.54
C ILE A 23 17.35 -18.54 7.69
N ASP A 24 17.28 -18.38 6.38
CA ASP A 24 17.31 -19.47 5.41
C ASP A 24 18.27 -19.18 4.26
N GLU A 25 18.36 -20.11 3.31
CA GLU A 25 19.25 -20.01 2.14
C GLU A 25 18.95 -18.82 1.22
N ASN A 26 17.74 -18.26 1.29
CA ASN A 26 17.29 -17.11 0.49
C ASN A 26 17.35 -15.78 1.26
N GLY A 27 17.83 -15.79 2.50
CA GLY A 27 18.01 -14.60 3.35
C GLY A 27 17.22 -14.68 4.65
N TYR A 28 16.40 -13.65 4.90
CA TYR A 28 15.58 -13.55 6.12
C TYR A 28 14.12 -13.81 5.78
N SER A 29 13.45 -14.63 6.57
CA SER A 29 12.03 -14.95 6.44
C SER A 29 11.31 -14.86 7.79
N GLY A 30 10.13 -15.45 7.94
CA GLY A 30 9.33 -15.39 9.16
C GLY A 30 8.26 -14.29 9.18
N GLU A 31 7.50 -14.22 10.28
CA GLU A 31 6.27 -13.42 10.37
C GLU A 31 6.51 -11.92 10.12
N ALA A 32 7.62 -11.38 10.62
CA ALA A 32 7.93 -9.96 10.48
C ALA A 32 8.24 -9.59 9.02
N ILE A 33 9.03 -10.42 8.33
CA ILE A 33 9.39 -10.22 6.93
C ILE A 33 8.16 -10.39 6.04
N ASN A 34 7.33 -11.40 6.29
CA ASN A 34 6.09 -11.63 5.53
C ASN A 34 5.11 -10.44 5.63
N ARG A 35 5.03 -9.79 6.80
CA ARG A 35 4.19 -8.59 6.95
C ARG A 35 4.77 -7.38 6.24
N LEU A 36 6.09 -7.25 6.18
CA LEU A 36 6.75 -6.20 5.42
C LEU A 36 6.48 -6.38 3.92
N GLY A 37 6.71 -7.58 3.38
CA GLY A 37 6.45 -7.87 1.97
C GLY A 37 4.99 -7.61 1.57
N LYS A 38 4.02 -8.06 2.38
CA LYS A 38 2.59 -7.76 2.13
C LYS A 38 2.25 -6.26 2.16
N PHE A 39 2.98 -5.50 2.97
CA PHE A 39 2.80 -4.04 2.99
C PHE A 39 3.41 -3.40 1.74
N GLU A 40 4.56 -3.89 1.27
CA GLU A 40 5.18 -3.46 0.01
C GLU A 40 4.27 -3.79 -1.19
N ASP A 41 3.68 -4.99 -1.23
CA ASP A 41 2.68 -5.39 -2.24
C ASP A 41 1.48 -4.43 -2.22
N PHE A 42 0.93 -4.17 -1.03
CA PHE A 42 -0.17 -3.22 -0.87
C PHE A 42 0.20 -1.81 -1.35
N TRP A 43 1.40 -1.33 -1.02
CA TRP A 43 1.88 -0.04 -1.48
C TRP A 43 1.95 0.00 -3.01
N GLY A 44 2.59 -1.00 -3.62
CA GLY A 44 2.71 -1.11 -5.07
C GLY A 44 1.36 -1.21 -5.78
N ASP A 45 0.39 -1.90 -5.18
CA ASP A 45 -0.99 -1.93 -5.65
C ASP A 45 -1.64 -0.55 -5.64
N MET A 46 -1.44 0.24 -4.58
CA MET A 46 -1.97 1.61 -4.50
C MET A 46 -1.35 2.52 -5.55
N GLU A 47 -0.04 2.45 -5.78
CA GLU A 47 0.65 3.21 -6.83
C GLU A 47 0.13 2.83 -8.21
N ARG A 48 -0.01 1.52 -8.48
CA ARG A 48 -0.55 1.04 -9.75
C ARG A 48 -1.98 1.54 -9.97
N ARG A 49 -2.86 1.42 -8.96
CA ARG A 49 -4.25 1.93 -9.05
C ARG A 49 -4.32 3.43 -9.23
N GLN A 50 -3.38 4.20 -8.66
CA GLN A 50 -3.31 5.65 -8.88
C GLN A 50 -3.14 6.01 -10.37
N VAL A 51 -2.45 5.16 -11.13
CA VAL A 51 -2.23 5.31 -12.58
C VAL A 51 -3.40 4.74 -13.40
N GLU A 52 -3.85 3.52 -13.10
CA GLU A 52 -4.87 2.82 -13.89
C GLU A 52 -6.27 3.47 -13.81
N ILE A 53 -6.69 3.94 -12.63
CA ILE A 53 -8.05 4.47 -12.44
C ILE A 53 -8.37 5.65 -13.37
N PRO A 54 -7.51 6.69 -13.50
CA PRO A 54 -7.70 7.75 -14.48
C PRO A 54 -7.88 7.26 -15.92
N GLU A 55 -7.18 6.22 -16.34
CA GLU A 55 -7.28 5.63 -17.68
C GLU A 55 -8.63 4.94 -17.88
N GLU A 56 -9.06 4.13 -16.92
CA GLU A 56 -10.40 3.50 -16.92
C GLU A 56 -11.52 4.56 -16.96
N MET A 57 -11.38 5.63 -16.17
CA MET A 57 -12.34 6.73 -16.16
C MET A 57 -12.35 7.49 -17.49
N ALA A 58 -11.19 7.72 -18.11
CA ALA A 58 -11.10 8.38 -19.42
C ALA A 58 -11.80 7.56 -20.51
N LYS A 59 -11.65 6.22 -20.49
CA LYS A 59 -12.38 5.32 -21.38
C LYS A 59 -13.90 5.46 -21.21
N LEU A 60 -14.38 5.42 -19.97
CA LEU A 60 -15.82 5.58 -19.68
C LEU A 60 -16.35 6.95 -20.09
N ARG A 61 -15.55 8.01 -19.95
CA ARG A 61 -15.89 9.35 -20.47
C ARG A 61 -16.03 9.35 -21.99
N GLY A 62 -15.10 8.71 -22.70
CA GLY A 62 -15.17 8.54 -24.16
C GLY A 62 -16.43 7.81 -24.63
N GLU A 63 -16.96 6.90 -23.79
CA GLU A 63 -18.21 6.19 -24.01
C GLU A 63 -19.47 6.97 -23.53
N GLY A 64 -19.32 8.20 -23.01
CA GLY A 64 -20.42 8.99 -22.45
C GLY A 64 -20.98 8.49 -21.11
N LYS A 65 -20.26 7.61 -20.41
CA LYS A 65 -20.71 6.91 -19.19
C LYS A 65 -20.32 7.58 -17.87
N GLU A 66 -20.11 8.89 -17.85
CA GLU A 66 -19.69 9.63 -16.64
C GLU A 66 -20.70 9.56 -15.49
N LYS A 67 -21.98 9.33 -15.80
CA LYS A 67 -23.04 9.21 -14.79
C LYS A 67 -23.24 7.76 -14.28
N SER A 68 -22.51 6.80 -14.85
CA SER A 68 -22.64 5.39 -14.49
C SER A 68 -22.17 5.11 -13.05
N TYR A 69 -22.69 4.03 -12.46
CA TYR A 69 -22.25 3.58 -11.14
C TYR A 69 -20.74 3.29 -11.13
N ARG A 70 -20.22 2.63 -12.18
CA ARG A 70 -18.80 2.31 -12.32
C ARG A 70 -17.92 3.56 -12.34
N TYR A 71 -18.32 4.60 -13.05
CA TYR A 71 -17.55 5.87 -13.07
C TYR A 71 -17.48 6.51 -11.67
N LYS A 72 -18.59 6.50 -10.94
CA LYS A 72 -18.66 7.03 -9.57
C LYS A 72 -17.84 6.21 -8.58
N GLU A 73 -17.87 4.88 -8.72
CA GLU A 73 -17.03 3.97 -7.94
C GLU A 73 -15.54 4.26 -8.16
N LEU A 74 -15.11 4.34 -9.42
CA LEU A 74 -13.73 4.68 -9.77
C LEU A 74 -13.32 6.07 -9.27
N MET A 75 -14.22 7.06 -9.31
CA MET A 75 -13.94 8.38 -8.74
C MET A 75 -13.71 8.30 -7.22
N GLY A 76 -14.53 7.53 -6.51
CA GLY A 76 -14.36 7.29 -5.07
C GLY A 76 -13.05 6.55 -4.76
N GLU A 77 -12.73 5.52 -5.54
CA GLU A 77 -11.48 4.77 -5.42
C GLU A 77 -10.27 5.68 -5.66
N LYS A 78 -10.30 6.52 -6.70
CA LYS A 78 -9.24 7.49 -7.01
C LYS A 78 -8.93 8.41 -5.83
N LEU A 79 -9.98 8.98 -5.22
CA LEU A 79 -9.83 9.88 -4.07
C LEU A 79 -9.25 9.14 -2.86
N THR A 80 -9.69 7.90 -2.65
CA THR A 80 -9.25 7.04 -1.55
C THR A 80 -7.78 6.64 -1.71
N VAL A 81 -7.39 6.09 -2.86
CA VAL A 81 -5.99 5.76 -3.19
C VAL A 81 -5.09 6.97 -3.04
N SER A 82 -5.50 8.12 -3.59
CA SER A 82 -4.73 9.37 -3.49
C SER A 82 -4.60 9.87 -2.04
N HIS A 83 -5.56 9.58 -1.18
CA HIS A 83 -5.50 9.93 0.23
C HIS A 83 -4.57 8.98 1.00
N ILE A 84 -4.70 7.67 0.77
CA ILE A 84 -3.85 6.65 1.37
C ILE A 84 -2.38 6.92 1.04
N LEU A 85 -2.03 7.11 -0.23
CA LEU A 85 -0.64 7.37 -0.63
C LEU A 85 -0.07 8.63 0.02
N ARG A 86 -0.86 9.71 0.16
CA ARG A 86 -0.44 10.92 0.88
C ARG A 86 -0.17 10.65 2.37
N LEU A 87 -1.03 9.88 3.03
CA LEU A 87 -0.82 9.51 4.43
C LEU A 87 0.45 8.68 4.59
N LEU A 88 0.71 7.76 3.66
CA LEU A 88 1.88 6.93 3.74
C LEU A 88 3.17 7.73 3.46
N GLN A 89 3.18 8.61 2.46
CA GLN A 89 4.31 9.52 2.17
C GLN A 89 4.67 10.43 3.36
N ALA A 90 3.70 10.84 4.18
CA ALA A 90 3.94 11.73 5.31
C ALA A 90 4.41 11.01 6.58
N ASN A 91 4.27 9.68 6.66
CA ASN A 91 4.45 8.93 7.91
C ASN A 91 5.41 7.73 7.81
N VAL A 92 5.76 7.31 6.59
CA VAL A 92 6.58 6.12 6.32
C VAL A 92 7.88 6.48 5.60
N LEU A 93 7.84 7.51 4.74
CA LEU A 93 9.00 8.11 4.05
C LEU A 93 9.48 9.35 4.80
#